data_AF-A0A7S0TTK7-F1
#
_entry.id   AF-A0A7S0TTK7-F1
#
_cell.length_a   1.000
_cell.length_b   1.000
_cell.length_c   1.000
_cell.angle_alpha   90.00
_cell.angle_beta   90.00
_cell.angle_gamma   90.00
#
_symmetry.space_group_name_H-M   'P 1'
#
loop_
_entity.id
_entity.type
_entity.pdbx_description
1 polymer ?
#
loop_
_entity_poly.entity_id
_entity_poly.type
_entity_poly.pdbx_seq_one_letter_code
_entity_poly.pdbx_strand_id
1 'polypeptide(L)'
;VVEGGGGGGGVDCCLDGLAPGTKYSVRVSCEDAFGNRSSVSNVLTVVTCTEIPVTWLGDASSSSAVISHDHATVGRRKGVSQWTVAVGSRSLNDSFTTFSVRVSGESPYMYIGVGYRGLTPLTDAYSKHSIMWRKHTGDVYLHASRMDRSNIFSISPSGPEPLHEEGYKDGDVVSVEVDFSNQRVSFYTNGRLSRRVNGMRTDVPVVPLVTIGASDVTATLVGRDA
;
A
#
# COMPACT_ATOMS: atom_id res chain seq x y z
N VAL A 1 11.34 -17.69 22.90
CA VAL A 1 12.68 -17.74 23.52
C VAL A 1 13.66 -17.43 22.41
N VAL A 2 14.29 -16.26 22.44
CA VAL A 2 15.38 -15.92 21.52
C VAL A 2 16.62 -15.78 22.39
N GLU A 3 17.55 -16.70 22.23
CA GLU A 3 18.86 -16.65 22.88
C GLU A 3 19.82 -15.86 21.99
N GLY A 4 20.42 -14.81 22.54
CA GLY A 4 21.45 -14.02 21.90
C GLY A 4 22.66 -13.91 22.81
N GLY A 5 23.72 -14.66 22.48
CA GLY A 5 25.02 -14.62 23.15
C GLY A 5 25.70 -13.24 23.01
N GLY A 6 26.42 -12.87 24.06
CA GLY A 6 26.94 -11.52 24.28
C GLY A 6 27.85 -10.96 23.18
N GLY A 7 27.64 -9.68 22.87
CA GLY A 7 28.54 -8.88 22.05
C GLY A 7 27.88 -7.62 21.48
N GLY A 8 27.71 -6.57 22.31
CA GLY A 8 27.69 -5.15 21.88
C GLY A 8 26.75 -4.68 20.76
N GLY A 9 25.77 -5.47 20.31
CA GLY A 9 24.79 -5.10 19.29
C GLY A 9 23.40 -4.90 19.90
N GLY A 10 22.72 -3.81 19.57
CA GLY A 10 21.32 -3.63 19.93
C GLY A 10 20.48 -4.82 19.44
N VAL A 11 19.58 -5.30 20.27
CA VAL A 11 18.60 -6.32 19.89
C VAL A 11 17.34 -5.59 19.45
N ASP A 12 16.99 -5.72 18.17
CA ASP A 12 15.72 -5.21 17.65
C ASP A 12 14.61 -6.23 17.91
N CYS A 13 13.48 -5.75 18.45
CA CYS A 13 12.28 -6.54 18.71
C CYS A 13 11.08 -5.84 18.08
N CYS A 14 10.40 -6.53 17.14
CA CYS A 14 9.16 -6.05 16.56
C CYS A 14 7.96 -6.40 17.47
N LEU A 15 7.10 -5.42 17.70
CA LEU A 15 5.83 -5.56 18.42
C LEU A 15 4.69 -5.43 17.41
N ASP A 16 4.17 -6.56 16.96
CA ASP A 16 3.09 -6.63 15.96
C ASP A 16 1.73 -6.92 16.62
N GLY A 17 0.63 -6.69 15.88
CA GLY A 17 -0.74 -6.98 16.35
C GLY A 17 -1.24 -6.04 17.46
N LEU A 18 -0.70 -4.83 17.55
CA LEU A 18 -1.14 -3.82 18.51
C LEU A 18 -2.38 -3.08 17.98
N ALA A 19 -3.42 -2.97 18.82
CA ALA A 19 -4.64 -2.27 18.47
C ALA A 19 -4.36 -0.79 18.13
N PRO A 20 -4.98 -0.23 17.08
CA PRO A 20 -4.80 1.18 16.71
C PRO A 20 -5.27 2.16 17.78
N GLY A 21 -4.71 3.37 17.79
CA GLY A 21 -5.09 4.45 18.72
C GLY A 21 -4.90 4.12 20.21
N THR A 22 -4.17 3.04 20.52
CA THR A 22 -4.06 2.47 21.86
C THR A 22 -2.71 2.81 22.46
N LYS A 23 -2.74 3.24 23.72
CA LYS A 23 -1.55 3.58 24.49
C LYS A 23 -0.94 2.31 25.08
N TYR A 24 0.30 2.01 24.70
CA TYR A 24 1.08 0.91 25.25
C TYR A 24 2.23 1.43 26.10
N SER A 25 2.55 0.67 27.16
CA SER A 25 3.70 0.90 28.02
C SER A 25 4.69 -0.23 27.83
N VAL A 26 5.83 0.06 27.23
CA VAL A 26 6.89 -0.90 26.93
C VAL A 26 7.98 -0.79 27.99
N ARG A 27 8.44 -1.95 28.46
CA ARG A 27 9.60 -2.10 29.34
C ARG A 27 10.45 -3.25 28.82
N VAL A 28 11.77 -3.11 28.92
CA VAL A 28 12.73 -4.10 28.44
C VAL A 28 13.54 -4.62 29.62
N SER A 29 13.79 -5.93 29.63
CA SER A 29 14.75 -6.59 30.49
C SER A 29 15.50 -7.62 29.67
N CYS A 30 16.78 -7.80 29.93
CA CYS A 30 17.61 -8.77 29.23
C CYS A 30 17.93 -9.94 30.16
N GLU A 31 18.06 -11.15 29.61
CA GLU A 31 18.57 -12.34 30.31
C GLU A 31 19.79 -12.83 29.53
N ASP A 32 20.90 -13.11 30.23
CA ASP A 32 22.09 -13.69 29.60
C ASP A 32 21.99 -15.22 29.46
N ALA A 33 22.94 -15.83 28.77
CA ALA A 33 22.98 -17.29 28.54
C ALA A 33 23.17 -18.12 29.83
N PHE A 34 23.47 -17.47 30.96
CA PHE A 34 23.61 -18.11 32.27
C PHE A 34 22.38 -17.86 33.16
N GLY A 35 21.34 -17.20 32.64
CA GLY A 35 20.09 -16.91 33.36
C GLY A 35 20.14 -15.65 34.23
N ASN A 36 21.18 -14.81 34.13
CA ASN A 36 21.21 -13.55 34.87
C ASN A 36 20.33 -12.50 34.18
N ARG A 37 19.39 -11.92 34.92
CA ARG A 37 18.50 -10.86 34.41
C ARG A 37 19.01 -9.47 34.76
N SER A 38 18.90 -8.54 33.80
CA SER A 38 19.13 -7.12 34.04
C SER A 38 18.02 -6.51 34.90
N SER A 39 18.26 -5.31 35.43
CA SER A 39 17.18 -4.44 35.88
C SER A 39 16.24 -4.10 34.72
N VAL A 40 14.97 -3.85 35.06
CA VAL A 40 13.96 -3.42 34.08
C VAL A 40 14.23 -1.98 33.66
N SER A 41 14.08 -1.69 32.36
CA SER A 41 14.25 -0.34 31.82
C SER A 41 13.23 0.66 32.37
N ASN A 42 13.45 1.95 32.08
CA ASN A 42 12.40 2.96 32.20
C ASN A 42 11.19 2.60 31.31
N VAL A 43 10.01 3.07 31.70
CA VAL A 43 8.78 2.88 30.91
C VAL A 43 8.83 3.78 29.69
N LEU A 44 8.77 3.19 28.51
CA LEU A 44 8.50 3.89 27.26
C LEU A 44 6.99 3.85 27.02
N THR A 45 6.38 5.02 26.86
CA THR A 45 4.98 5.14 26.47
C THR A 45 4.90 5.41 24.98
N VAL A 46 4.20 4.55 24.25
CA VAL A 46 3.90 4.74 22.83
C VAL A 46 2.40 4.71 22.62
N VAL A 47 1.89 5.51 21.68
CA VAL A 47 0.50 5.45 21.24
C VAL A 47 0.53 4.93 19.82
N THR A 48 -0.13 3.80 19.56
CA THR A 48 -0.29 3.32 18.19
C THR A 48 -1.13 4.32 17.41
N CYS A 49 -0.81 4.50 16.13
CA CYS A 49 -1.57 5.43 15.30
C CYS A 49 -3.04 4.99 15.23
N THR A 50 -3.97 5.93 15.22
CA THR A 50 -5.37 5.63 14.96
C THR A 50 -5.52 5.15 13.51
N GLU A 51 -6.05 3.95 13.34
CA GLU A 51 -6.56 3.51 12.04
C GLU A 51 -7.79 4.34 11.75
N ILE A 52 -7.62 5.32 10.86
CA ILE A 52 -8.76 5.93 10.20
C ILE A 52 -8.89 5.15 8.90
N PRO A 53 -10.00 4.41 8.73
CA PRO A 53 -10.20 3.61 7.55
C PRO A 53 -10.17 4.49 6.31
N VAL A 54 -9.55 3.99 5.25
CA VAL A 54 -9.69 4.65 3.95
C VAL A 54 -11.11 4.38 3.49
N THR A 55 -11.82 5.43 3.11
CA THR A 55 -13.03 5.28 2.30
C THR A 55 -12.69 5.78 0.91
N TRP A 56 -13.34 5.28 -0.13
CA TRP A 56 -13.27 5.97 -1.41
C TRP A 56 -14.03 7.31 -1.30
N LEU A 57 -13.84 8.24 -2.25
CA LEU A 57 -14.62 9.48 -2.34
C LEU A 57 -15.79 9.27 -3.32
N GLY A 58 -16.99 9.69 -2.91
CA GLY A 58 -18.23 9.71 -3.73
C GLY A 58 -18.09 10.36 -5.09
N ASP A 59 -17.07 11.20 -5.26
CA ASP A 59 -16.78 12.00 -6.45
C ASP A 59 -15.92 11.30 -7.50
N ALA A 60 -15.71 9.97 -7.40
CA ALA A 60 -15.27 9.18 -8.56
C ALA A 60 -16.13 9.59 -9.77
N SER A 61 -15.56 9.72 -10.99
CA SER A 61 -16.17 10.40 -12.16
C SER A 61 -17.53 9.91 -12.70
N SER A 62 -18.27 9.14 -11.90
CA SER A 62 -19.66 8.73 -12.01
C SER A 62 -19.90 7.76 -13.15
N SER A 63 -19.67 6.48 -12.84
CA SER A 63 -20.40 5.36 -13.47
C SER A 63 -20.50 4.16 -12.51
N SER A 64 -20.99 4.50 -11.32
CA SER A 64 -21.32 3.69 -10.14
C SER A 64 -20.14 3.32 -9.23
N ALA A 65 -19.94 4.13 -8.19
CA ALA A 65 -19.18 3.74 -7.01
C ALA A 65 -20.14 3.69 -5.81
N VAL A 66 -20.24 2.55 -5.13
CA VAL A 66 -20.84 2.50 -3.80
C VAL A 66 -19.69 2.58 -2.80
N ILE A 67 -19.72 3.63 -2.00
CA ILE A 67 -18.61 4.11 -1.20
C ILE A 67 -19.18 4.47 0.16
N SER A 68 -18.57 3.99 1.25
CA SER A 68 -18.64 4.70 2.55
C SER A 68 -17.85 4.08 3.70
N HIS A 69 -17.31 2.86 3.63
CA HIS A 69 -16.67 2.19 4.79
C HIS A 69 -15.56 1.21 4.34
N ASP A 70 -14.83 0.62 5.30
CA ASP A 70 -13.94 -0.53 5.04
C ASP A 70 -14.68 -1.61 4.24
N HIS A 71 -13.95 -2.35 3.40
CA HIS A 71 -14.52 -3.33 2.46
C HIS A 71 -15.41 -2.72 1.36
N ALA A 72 -15.35 -1.41 1.14
CA ALA A 72 -15.99 -0.80 -0.01
C ALA A 72 -15.42 -1.37 -1.32
N THR A 73 -16.33 -1.78 -2.21
CA THR A 73 -16.01 -2.30 -3.54
C THR A 73 -16.31 -1.24 -4.59
N VAL A 74 -15.29 -0.91 -5.38
CA VAL A 74 -15.40 -0.04 -6.56
C VAL A 74 -15.41 -0.92 -7.79
N GLY A 75 -16.36 -0.67 -8.69
CA GLY A 75 -16.42 -1.29 -10.00
C GLY A 75 -16.77 -0.26 -11.07
N ARG A 76 -16.92 -0.73 -12.30
CA ARG A 76 -17.44 0.08 -13.40
C ARG A 76 -18.77 -0.46 -13.86
N ARG A 77 -19.78 0.41 -13.99
CA ARG A 77 -21.09 0.03 -14.53
C ARG A 77 -20.96 -0.43 -15.99
N LYS A 78 -21.61 -1.56 -16.30
CA LYS A 78 -21.72 -2.08 -17.67
C LYS A 78 -22.39 -1.06 -18.59
N GLY A 79 -21.84 -0.87 -19.78
CA GLY A 79 -22.38 0.03 -20.81
C GLY A 79 -21.90 1.48 -20.74
N VAL A 80 -21.06 1.83 -19.75
CA VAL A 80 -20.39 3.14 -19.73
C VAL A 80 -19.02 3.02 -20.41
N SER A 81 -18.60 4.04 -21.15
CA SER A 81 -17.31 4.08 -21.85
C SER A 81 -16.20 4.75 -21.04
N GLN A 82 -16.54 5.63 -20.10
CA GLN A 82 -15.58 6.33 -19.25
C GLN A 82 -14.94 5.40 -18.21
N TRP A 83 -13.74 5.76 -17.74
CA TRP A 83 -13.08 5.07 -16.62
C TRP A 83 -13.77 5.44 -15.31
N THR A 84 -13.96 4.45 -14.43
CA THR A 84 -14.20 4.74 -13.01
C THR A 84 -12.86 5.09 -12.38
N VAL A 85 -12.76 6.26 -11.73
CA VAL A 85 -11.56 6.67 -10.98
C VAL A 85 -11.94 6.85 -9.51
N ALA A 86 -11.50 5.95 -8.64
CA ALA A 86 -11.75 6.05 -7.20
C ALA A 86 -10.53 6.57 -6.45
N VAL A 87 -10.76 7.58 -5.62
CA VAL A 87 -9.73 8.28 -4.83
C VAL A 87 -9.98 8.06 -3.35
N GLY A 88 -8.95 7.75 -2.58
CA GLY A 88 -9.06 7.60 -1.14
C GLY A 88 -9.40 8.93 -0.45
N SER A 89 -10.31 8.90 0.50
CA SER A 89 -10.77 10.06 1.28
C SER A 89 -9.68 10.63 2.18
N ARG A 90 -8.74 9.79 2.61
CA ARG A 90 -7.58 10.15 3.42
C ARG A 90 -6.30 10.20 2.57
N SER A 91 -5.47 11.21 2.82
CA SER A 91 -4.12 11.26 2.25
C SER A 91 -3.17 10.34 3.03
N LEU A 92 -2.28 9.67 2.29
CA LEU A 92 -1.15 8.93 2.84
C LEU A 92 -0.17 9.91 3.52
N ASN A 93 0.51 9.44 4.56
CA ASN A 93 1.53 10.18 5.31
C ASN A 93 2.45 9.19 6.05
N ASP A 94 3.45 9.68 6.80
CA ASP A 94 4.42 8.83 7.52
C ASP A 94 3.79 7.84 8.52
N SER A 95 2.59 8.13 9.02
CA SER A 95 1.83 7.24 9.91
C SER A 95 0.82 6.35 9.17
N PHE A 96 0.50 6.70 7.93
CA PHE A 96 -0.45 5.99 7.08
C PHE A 96 0.12 5.86 5.67
N THR A 97 1.06 4.93 5.54
CA THR A 97 1.89 4.77 4.35
C THR A 97 1.33 3.78 3.34
N THR A 98 0.35 2.96 3.70
CA THR A 98 -0.08 1.84 2.86
C THR A 98 -1.60 1.66 2.82
N PHE A 99 -2.09 1.18 1.67
CA PHE A 99 -3.45 0.69 1.48
C PHE A 99 -3.44 -0.57 0.61
N SER A 100 -4.45 -1.41 0.79
CA SER A 100 -4.56 -2.70 0.09
C SER A 100 -5.92 -2.85 -0.57
N VAL A 101 -5.94 -3.49 -1.72
CA VAL A 101 -7.17 -3.78 -2.47
C VAL A 101 -7.17 -5.23 -2.93
N ARG A 102 -8.28 -5.93 -2.73
CA ARG A 102 -8.55 -7.22 -3.35
C ARG A 102 -9.10 -6.97 -4.75
N VAL A 103 -8.47 -7.59 -5.72
CA VAL A 103 -8.81 -7.48 -7.14
C VAL A 103 -9.73 -8.63 -7.52
N SER A 104 -10.78 -8.33 -8.28
CA SER A 104 -11.56 -9.35 -8.96
C SER A 104 -11.84 -8.99 -10.42
N GLY A 105 -12.09 -9.99 -11.26
CA GLY A 105 -12.36 -9.88 -12.68
C GLY A 105 -11.16 -10.16 -13.57
N GLU A 106 -11.46 -10.62 -14.79
CA GLU A 106 -10.44 -11.09 -15.75
C GLU A 106 -9.83 -9.97 -16.57
N SER A 107 -10.57 -8.92 -16.90
CA SER A 107 -10.05 -7.90 -17.81
C SER A 107 -8.78 -7.21 -17.28
N PRO A 108 -7.84 -6.83 -18.16
CA PRO A 108 -6.59 -6.15 -17.77
C PRO A 108 -6.74 -4.64 -17.58
N TYR A 109 -7.95 -4.10 -17.73
CA TYR A 109 -8.23 -2.67 -17.70
C TYR A 109 -8.50 -2.19 -16.28
N MET A 110 -7.48 -2.34 -15.42
CA MET A 110 -7.44 -1.79 -14.07
C MET A 110 -6.04 -1.30 -13.76
N TYR A 111 -5.96 -0.21 -13.01
CA TYR A 111 -4.73 0.29 -12.44
C TYR A 111 -4.91 0.60 -10.95
N ILE A 112 -3.87 0.34 -10.18
CA ILE A 112 -3.82 0.62 -8.74
C ILE A 112 -2.55 1.41 -8.45
N GLY A 113 -2.65 2.42 -7.57
CA GLY A 113 -1.51 3.22 -7.18
C GLY A 113 -1.90 4.46 -6.40
N VAL A 114 -1.20 5.57 -6.66
CA VAL A 114 -1.41 6.83 -5.94
C VAL A 114 -1.68 7.98 -6.88
N GLY A 115 -2.49 8.92 -6.40
CA GLY A 115 -2.76 10.21 -7.01
C GLY A 115 -2.25 11.37 -6.16
N TYR A 116 -2.24 12.57 -6.73
CA TYR A 116 -2.00 13.81 -6.02
C TYR A 116 -3.32 14.57 -5.83
N ARG A 117 -3.72 14.77 -4.58
CA ARG A 117 -5.01 15.35 -4.21
C ARG A 117 -5.21 16.70 -4.89
N GLY A 118 -6.38 16.89 -5.50
CA GLY A 118 -6.74 18.12 -6.21
C GLY A 118 -6.11 18.29 -7.59
N LEU A 119 -5.19 17.42 -8.00
CA LEU A 119 -4.52 17.47 -9.31
C LEU A 119 -4.86 16.29 -10.20
N THR A 120 -5.09 15.09 -9.64
CA THR A 120 -5.42 13.89 -10.42
C THR A 120 -6.75 14.06 -11.15
N PRO A 121 -6.79 13.99 -12.50
CA PRO A 121 -8.02 13.99 -13.26
C PRO A 121 -8.85 12.75 -12.93
N LEU A 122 -10.17 12.91 -12.87
CA LEU A 122 -11.09 11.82 -12.51
C LEU A 122 -11.57 11.02 -13.73
N THR A 123 -11.13 11.33 -14.94
CA THR A 123 -11.61 10.70 -16.17
C THR A 123 -10.64 9.68 -16.78
N ASP A 124 -9.40 9.68 -16.34
CA ASP A 124 -8.30 9.00 -17.02
C ASP A 124 -7.75 7.84 -16.19
N ALA A 125 -7.27 6.81 -16.85
CA ALA A 125 -6.68 5.63 -16.18
C ALA A 125 -5.42 5.97 -15.36
N TYR A 126 -4.65 6.95 -15.85
CA TYR A 126 -3.43 7.49 -15.25
C TYR A 126 -3.17 8.88 -15.84
N SER A 127 -2.37 9.70 -15.17
CA SER A 127 -2.05 11.06 -15.60
C SER A 127 -0.66 11.49 -15.13
N LYS A 128 -0.25 12.72 -15.51
CA LYS A 128 0.95 13.39 -14.96
C LYS A 128 0.87 13.63 -13.45
N HIS A 129 -0.29 13.38 -12.84
CA HIS A 129 -0.56 13.55 -11.42
C HIS A 129 -0.85 12.22 -10.71
N SER A 130 -0.27 11.12 -11.17
CA SER A 130 -0.43 9.80 -10.56
C SER A 130 0.78 8.90 -10.78
N ILE A 131 0.89 7.87 -9.95
CA ILE A 131 1.81 6.73 -10.13
C ILE A 131 0.96 5.47 -10.09
N MET A 132 0.90 4.72 -11.19
CA MET A 132 -0.08 3.66 -11.40
C MET A 132 0.57 2.37 -11.88
N TRP A 133 0.16 1.23 -11.31
CA TRP A 133 0.56 -0.10 -11.76
C TRP A 133 -0.61 -0.81 -12.43
N ARG A 134 -0.38 -1.39 -13.61
CA ARG A 134 -1.40 -2.00 -14.46
C ARG A 134 -1.56 -3.51 -14.22
N LYS A 135 -2.81 -3.95 -14.12
CA LYS A 135 -3.20 -5.38 -14.10
C LYS A 135 -2.64 -6.15 -15.31
N HIS A 136 -2.25 -7.41 -15.12
CA HIS A 136 -1.72 -8.37 -16.11
C HIS A 136 -0.38 -8.01 -16.76
N THR A 137 -0.27 -6.85 -17.42
CA THR A 137 0.96 -6.45 -18.13
C THR A 137 2.09 -6.05 -17.18
N GLY A 138 1.72 -5.65 -15.96
CA GLY A 138 2.66 -5.22 -14.94
C GLY A 138 3.34 -3.88 -15.23
N ASP A 139 2.85 -3.14 -16.23
CA ASP A 139 3.36 -1.82 -16.61
C ASP A 139 3.17 -0.82 -15.47
N VAL A 140 4.21 -0.07 -15.17
CA VAL A 140 4.14 1.03 -14.19
C VAL A 140 4.22 2.36 -14.93
N TYR A 141 3.32 3.28 -14.58
CA TYR A 141 3.25 4.63 -15.12
C TYR A 141 3.62 5.60 -14.01
N LEU A 142 4.71 6.34 -14.19
CA LEU A 142 5.12 7.44 -13.34
C LEU A 142 4.80 8.74 -14.08
N HIS A 143 3.85 9.52 -13.56
CA HIS A 143 3.46 10.82 -14.14
C HIS A 143 3.15 10.73 -15.64
N ALA A 144 2.29 9.78 -16.02
CA ALA A 144 1.90 9.42 -17.39
C ALA A 144 2.99 8.82 -18.28
N SER A 145 4.25 8.78 -17.84
CA SER A 145 5.32 8.08 -18.55
C SER A 145 5.33 6.62 -18.13
N ARG A 146 5.22 5.72 -19.12
CA ARG A 146 5.46 4.28 -18.89
C ARG A 146 6.93 4.09 -18.54
N MET A 147 7.19 3.50 -17.38
CA MET A 147 8.55 3.23 -16.90
C MET A 147 9.15 2.07 -17.67
N ASP A 148 10.43 2.20 -18.01
CA ASP A 148 11.25 1.08 -18.47
C ASP A 148 11.34 0.05 -17.35
N ARG A 149 11.18 -1.24 -17.70
CA ARG A 149 11.23 -2.36 -16.76
C ARG A 149 12.58 -2.46 -16.05
N SER A 150 13.67 -2.01 -16.67
CA SER A 150 15.00 -1.94 -16.07
C SER A 150 15.11 -0.94 -14.91
N ASN A 151 14.24 0.06 -14.86
CA ASN A 151 14.20 1.10 -13.83
C ASN A 151 13.23 0.79 -12.68
N ILE A 152 12.57 -0.38 -12.72
CA ILE A 152 11.71 -0.87 -11.65
C ILE A 152 12.54 -1.85 -10.81
N PHE A 153 13.08 -1.37 -9.69
CA PHE A 153 13.88 -2.21 -8.79
C PHE A 153 13.04 -3.35 -8.22
N SER A 154 13.45 -4.60 -8.46
CA SER A 154 13.03 -5.74 -7.67
C SER A 154 14.09 -6.07 -6.64
N ILE A 155 13.77 -5.92 -5.35
CA ILE A 155 14.62 -6.49 -4.31
C ILE A 155 14.00 -7.83 -3.92
N SER A 156 14.69 -8.92 -4.26
CA SER A 156 14.44 -10.23 -3.67
C SER A 156 15.12 -10.26 -2.30
N PRO A 157 14.44 -10.54 -1.18
CA PRO A 157 15.12 -11.05 0.00
C PRO A 157 15.34 -12.55 -0.24
N SER A 158 16.59 -12.91 -0.57
CA SER A 158 17.14 -14.27 -0.46
C SER A 158 16.42 -15.43 -1.18
N GLY A 159 16.23 -15.37 -2.50
CA GLY A 159 15.85 -16.55 -3.29
C GLY A 159 15.89 -16.35 -4.81
N PRO A 160 16.15 -17.40 -5.62
CA PRO A 160 16.34 -17.34 -7.08
C PRO A 160 15.00 -17.37 -7.83
N GLU A 161 13.96 -16.77 -7.28
CA GLU A 161 12.68 -16.73 -7.98
C GLU A 161 12.68 -15.59 -9.00
N PRO A 162 12.47 -15.88 -10.30
CA PRO A 162 12.37 -14.86 -11.31
C PRO A 162 11.20 -13.93 -10.99
N LEU A 163 11.37 -12.67 -11.39
CA LEU A 163 10.31 -11.68 -11.37
C LEU A 163 9.04 -12.30 -11.95
N HIS A 164 7.90 -12.17 -11.26
CA HIS A 164 6.63 -12.25 -11.96
C HIS A 164 6.64 -11.12 -13.01
N GLU A 165 6.96 -11.48 -14.25
CA GLU A 165 7.00 -10.59 -15.43
C GLU A 165 5.62 -9.96 -15.68
N GLU A 166 4.60 -10.63 -15.17
CA GLU A 166 3.20 -10.27 -15.24
C GLU A 166 2.82 -9.37 -14.05
N GLY A 167 1.86 -8.49 -14.28
CA GLY A 167 1.18 -7.73 -13.23
C GLY A 167 0.25 -8.63 -12.41
N TYR A 168 -0.36 -8.03 -11.39
CA TYR A 168 -1.40 -8.69 -10.59
C TYR A 168 -2.60 -9.14 -11.43
N LYS A 169 -3.38 -10.09 -10.90
CA LYS A 169 -4.47 -10.82 -11.57
C LYS A 169 -5.75 -10.87 -10.71
N ASP A 170 -6.77 -11.55 -11.22
CA ASP A 170 -7.97 -11.89 -10.44
C ASP A 170 -7.60 -12.63 -9.15
N GLY A 171 -8.28 -12.30 -8.04
CA GLY A 171 -8.07 -12.92 -6.74
C GLY A 171 -6.91 -12.35 -5.91
N ASP A 172 -6.00 -11.59 -6.53
CA ASP A 172 -4.86 -11.01 -5.83
C ASP A 172 -5.26 -9.90 -4.83
N VAL A 173 -4.52 -9.82 -3.73
CA VAL A 173 -4.49 -8.64 -2.87
C VAL A 173 -3.28 -7.80 -3.26
N VAL A 174 -3.53 -6.61 -3.78
CA VAL A 174 -2.52 -5.64 -4.18
C VAL A 174 -2.38 -4.60 -3.09
N SER A 175 -1.18 -4.42 -2.56
CA SER A 175 -0.88 -3.36 -1.58
C SER A 175 0.04 -2.32 -2.20
N VAL A 176 -0.20 -1.06 -1.86
CA VAL A 176 0.63 0.07 -2.29
C VAL A 176 1.16 0.76 -1.07
N GLU A 177 2.47 0.83 -0.95
CA GLU A 177 3.18 1.46 0.14
C GLU A 177 3.92 2.69 -0.37
N VAL A 178 3.90 3.75 0.44
CA VAL A 178 4.56 5.01 0.18
C VAL A 178 5.60 5.29 1.25
N ASP A 179 6.80 5.59 0.80
CA ASP A 179 7.90 6.08 1.62
C ASP A 179 8.17 7.53 1.24
N PHE A 180 7.73 8.45 2.11
CA PHE A 180 7.85 9.90 1.87
C PHE A 180 9.29 10.38 1.98
N SER A 181 10.08 9.80 2.89
CA SER A 181 11.49 10.17 3.08
C SER A 181 12.32 9.87 1.84
N ASN A 182 12.04 8.75 1.17
CA ASN A 182 12.74 8.33 -0.03
C ASN A 182 11.97 8.63 -1.33
N GLN A 183 10.85 9.36 -1.27
CA GLN A 183 10.03 9.72 -2.44
C GLN A 183 9.67 8.51 -3.31
N ARG A 184 9.20 7.44 -2.66
CA ARG A 184 9.12 6.11 -3.26
C ARG A 184 7.74 5.48 -3.09
N VAL A 185 7.32 4.75 -4.11
CA VAL A 185 6.13 3.91 -4.11
C VAL A 185 6.54 2.45 -4.35
N SER A 186 6.10 1.55 -3.49
CA SER A 186 6.29 0.10 -3.62
C SER A 186 4.93 -0.58 -3.80
N PHE A 187 4.87 -1.53 -4.72
CA PHE A 187 3.69 -2.34 -4.99
C PHE A 187 3.96 -3.78 -4.58
N TYR A 188 3.01 -4.36 -3.85
CA TYR A 188 3.07 -5.73 -3.37
C TYR A 188 1.88 -6.50 -3.92
N THR A 189 2.09 -7.77 -4.23
CA THR A 189 1.03 -8.74 -4.54
C THR A 189 1.08 -9.83 -3.50
N ASN A 190 -0.03 -10.05 -2.81
CA ASN A 190 -0.16 -11.06 -1.75
C ASN A 190 0.97 -10.98 -0.71
N GLY A 191 1.32 -9.75 -0.30
CA GLY A 191 2.39 -9.47 0.67
C GLY A 191 3.82 -9.47 0.10
N ARG A 192 4.03 -9.87 -1.16
CA ARG A 192 5.37 -9.91 -1.78
C ARG A 192 5.64 -8.68 -2.65
N LEU A 193 6.78 -8.04 -2.42
CA LEU A 193 7.24 -6.89 -3.22
C LEU A 193 7.30 -7.29 -4.69
N SER A 194 6.54 -6.59 -5.52
CA SER A 194 6.41 -6.86 -6.96
C SER A 194 7.06 -5.77 -7.80
N ARG A 195 6.85 -4.49 -7.44
CA ARG A 195 7.38 -3.33 -8.16
C ARG A 195 7.78 -2.24 -7.19
N ARG A 196 8.73 -1.39 -7.57
CA ARG A 196 9.15 -0.21 -6.81
C ARG A 196 9.59 0.88 -7.75
N VAL A 197 9.14 2.11 -7.48
CA VAL A 197 9.43 3.29 -8.28
C VAL A 197 9.76 4.47 -7.37
N ASN A 198 10.80 5.23 -7.74
CA ASN A 198 11.19 6.48 -7.09
C ASN A 198 10.68 7.68 -7.90
N GLY A 199 10.69 8.87 -7.31
CA GLY A 199 10.27 10.11 -7.96
C GLY A 199 8.83 10.51 -7.62
N MET A 200 8.30 9.99 -6.51
CA MET A 200 7.03 10.45 -5.96
C MET A 200 7.18 11.87 -5.42
N ARG A 201 6.29 12.76 -5.86
CA ARG A 201 6.15 14.10 -5.29
C ARG A 201 5.70 14.05 -3.83
N THR A 202 6.32 14.88 -3.00
CA THR A 202 5.98 15.07 -1.58
C THR A 202 5.48 16.49 -1.28
N ASP A 203 5.48 17.37 -2.28
CA ASP A 203 4.99 18.76 -2.19
C ASP A 203 3.45 18.85 -2.27
N VAL A 204 2.78 17.75 -2.60
CA VAL A 204 1.31 17.66 -2.71
C VAL A 204 0.81 16.43 -1.94
N PRO A 205 -0.34 16.50 -1.25
CA PRO A 205 -0.89 15.35 -0.55
C PRO A 205 -1.11 14.15 -1.49
N VAL A 206 -0.55 13.01 -1.11
CA VAL A 206 -0.64 11.74 -1.85
C VAL A 206 -1.85 10.97 -1.38
N VAL A 207 -2.63 10.39 -2.29
CA VAL A 207 -3.88 9.68 -1.98
C VAL A 207 -3.91 8.30 -2.65
N PRO A 208 -4.56 7.30 -2.03
CA PRO A 208 -4.89 6.06 -2.71
C PRO A 208 -5.67 6.33 -3.99
N LEU A 209 -5.36 5.58 -5.05
CA LEU A 209 -5.99 5.75 -6.36
C LEU A 209 -6.19 4.40 -7.05
N VAL A 210 -7.40 4.16 -7.53
CA VAL A 210 -7.73 3.00 -8.35
C VAL A 210 -8.51 3.47 -9.58
N THR A 211 -8.16 2.97 -10.76
CA THR A 211 -8.89 3.25 -12.00
C THR A 211 -9.34 1.96 -12.67
N ILE A 212 -10.58 1.92 -13.15
CA ILE A 212 -11.23 0.73 -13.69
C ILE A 212 -11.88 1.07 -15.03
N GLY A 213 -11.49 0.37 -16.08
CA GLY A 213 -11.92 0.59 -17.47
C GLY A 213 -12.77 -0.54 -18.03
N ALA A 214 -12.94 -1.64 -17.29
CA ALA A 214 -13.78 -2.76 -17.69
C ALA A 214 -14.80 -3.10 -16.58
N SER A 215 -16.01 -3.48 -16.97
CA SER A 215 -17.14 -3.64 -16.04
C SER A 215 -17.15 -4.98 -15.29
N ASP A 216 -16.32 -5.92 -15.71
CA ASP A 216 -16.10 -7.21 -15.06
C ASP A 216 -15.06 -7.13 -13.93
N VAL A 217 -14.32 -6.01 -13.82
CA VAL A 217 -13.26 -5.85 -12.82
C VAL A 217 -13.75 -4.99 -11.67
N THR A 218 -13.43 -5.40 -10.44
CA THR A 218 -13.69 -4.61 -9.23
C THR A 218 -12.49 -4.61 -8.30
N ALA A 219 -12.37 -3.55 -7.50
CA ALA A 219 -11.40 -3.42 -6.44
C ALA A 219 -12.13 -3.24 -5.12
N THR A 220 -11.91 -4.17 -4.19
CA THR A 220 -12.44 -4.09 -2.83
C THR A 220 -11.32 -3.62 -1.91
N LEU A 221 -11.52 -2.51 -1.20
CA LEU A 221 -10.55 -2.09 -0.20
C LEU A 221 -10.45 -3.16 0.89
N VAL A 222 -9.24 -3.61 1.18
CA VAL A 222 -8.97 -4.47 2.31
C VAL A 222 -8.54 -3.52 3.42
N GLY A 223 -9.36 -3.40 4.48
CA GLY A 223 -8.90 -2.77 5.72
C GLY A 223 -7.61 -3.45 6.17
N ARG A 224 -6.77 -2.78 6.95
CA ARG A 224 -5.71 -3.54 7.63
C ARG A 224 -6.45 -4.53 8.54
N ASP A 225 -6.23 -5.82 8.35
CA ASP A 225 -6.69 -6.80 9.33
C ASP A 225 -6.05 -6.38 10.67
N ALA A 226 -6.92 -6.10 11.64
CA ALA A 226 -6.57 -5.64 12.99
C ALA A 226 -5.63 -6.61 13.72
#